data_AF-A0A011PCE9-F1
#
_entry.id   AF-A0A011PCE9-F1
#
_cell.length_a   1.000
_cell.length_b   1.000
_cell.length_c   1.000
_cell.angle_alpha   90.00
_cell.angle_beta   90.00
_cell.angle_gamma   90.00
#
_symmetry.space_group_name_H-M   'P 1'
#
loop_
_entity.id
_entity.type
_entity.pdbx_description
1 polymer ?
#
loop_
_entity_poly.entity_id
_entity_poly.type
_entity_poly.pdbx_seq_one_letter_code
_entity_poly.pdbx_strand_id
1 'polypeptide(L)'
;MLECFLWHRREVLTRRSVFELRKARERAHIQEGLAVALDNVDEIIALIKASPTPADARRGLMGRLWHSPTVAEMLARAALDATRPEGLGIEYGLSQSGYLLSEAQAQAILELRLQRLTGLERGPVSSATGSSATTPNCSNGSPT
;
A
#
# COMPACT_ATOMS: atom_id res chain seq x y z
N MET A 1 27.58 30.19 12.75
CA MET A 1 26.14 30.23 13.13
C MET A 1 25.24 29.72 12.02
N LEU A 2 25.39 30.20 10.77
CA LEU A 2 24.57 29.75 9.62
C LEU A 2 24.74 28.27 9.27
N GLU A 3 25.99 27.75 9.28
CA GLU A 3 26.27 26.33 8.98
C GLU A 3 25.59 25.38 9.98
N CYS A 4 25.64 25.68 11.27
CA CYS A 4 24.96 24.89 12.31
C CYS A 4 23.44 24.84 12.08
N PHE A 5 22.84 25.95 11.66
CA PHE A 5 21.41 26.03 11.34
C PHE A 5 21.05 25.17 10.12
N LEU A 6 21.83 25.26 9.04
CA LEU A 6 21.62 24.47 7.83
C LEU A 6 21.80 22.97 8.10
N TRP A 7 22.80 22.60 8.90
CA TRP A 7 23.01 21.22 9.32
C TRP A 7 21.82 20.68 10.11
N HIS A 8 21.39 21.41 11.14
CA HIS A 8 20.25 21.00 11.97
C HIS A 8 18.97 20.87 11.13
N ARG A 9 18.70 21.83 10.24
CA ARG A 9 17.52 21.76 9.36
C ARG A 9 17.57 20.56 8.42
N ARG A 10 18.74 20.24 7.86
CA ARG A 10 18.92 19.05 7.02
C ARG A 10 18.67 17.78 7.82
N GLU A 11 19.21 17.68 9.03
CA GLU A 11 19.00 16.54 9.91
C GLU A 11 17.51 16.35 10.26
N VAL A 12 16.83 17.43 10.66
CA VAL A 12 15.39 17.41 11.00
C VAL A 12 14.54 17.01 9.80
N LEU A 13 14.78 17.59 8.62
CA LEU A 13 14.03 17.26 7.41
C LEU A 13 14.26 15.80 7.00
N THR A 14 15.50 15.31 7.06
CA THR A 14 15.82 13.93 6.72
C THR A 14 15.10 12.95 7.64
N ARG A 15 15.15 13.17 8.96
CA ARG A 15 14.43 12.34 9.93
C ARG A 15 12.92 12.35 9.71
N ARG A 16 12.34 13.52 9.44
CA ARG A 16 10.91 13.64 9.15
C ARG A 16 10.54 12.89 7.87
N SER A 17 11.29 13.08 6.78
CA SER A 17 11.02 12.41 5.51
C SER A 17 11.11 10.89 5.64
N VAL A 18 12.11 10.37 6.35
CA VAL A 18 12.25 8.93 6.63
C VAL A 18 11.06 8.41 7.45
N PHE A 19 10.66 9.14 8.49
CA PHE A 19 9.50 8.78 9.31
C PHE A 19 8.19 8.74 8.50
N GLU A 20 7.94 9.77 7.69
CA GLU A 20 6.74 9.83 6.85
C GLU A 20 6.74 8.75 5.76
N LEU A 21 7.91 8.44 5.17
CA LEU A 21 8.04 7.34 4.22
C LEU A 21 7.69 6.00 4.88
N ARG A 22 8.22 5.73 6.07
CA ARG A 22 7.90 4.52 6.84
C ARG A 22 6.40 4.44 7.13
N LYS A 23 5.79 5.55 7.58
CA LYS A 23 4.34 5.64 7.82
C LYS A 23 3.52 5.44 6.55
N ALA A 24 3.95 5.96 5.41
CA ALA A 24 3.27 5.77 4.14
C ALA A 24 3.30 4.30 3.70
N ARG A 25 4.45 3.63 3.84
CA ARG A 25 4.60 2.18 3.55
C ARG A 25 3.72 1.32 4.45
N GLU A 26 3.75 1.55 5.77
CA GLU A 26 2.87 0.86 6.72
C GLU A 26 1.39 0.96 6.29
N ARG A 27 0.94 2.15 5.87
CA ARG A 27 -0.45 2.37 5.42
C ARG A 27 -0.75 1.68 4.09
N ALA A 28 0.15 1.80 3.12
CA ALA A 28 0.01 1.18 1.81
C ALA A 28 -0.07 -0.35 1.91
N HIS A 29 0.79 -0.95 2.74
CA HIS A 29 0.78 -2.38 3.04
C HIS A 29 -0.58 -2.86 3.56
N ILE A 30 -1.21 -2.11 4.47
CA ILE A 30 -2.56 -2.47 4.93
C ILE A 30 -3.57 -2.34 3.80
N GLN A 31 -3.52 -1.27 3.00
CA GLN A 31 -4.44 -1.06 1.88
C GLN A 31 -4.35 -2.17 0.82
N GLU A 32 -3.14 -2.69 0.56
CA GLU A 32 -2.94 -3.86 -0.30
C GLU A 32 -3.67 -5.08 0.23
N GLY A 33 -3.52 -5.40 1.52
CA GLY A 33 -4.23 -6.53 2.12
C GLY A 33 -5.75 -6.38 2.05
N LEU A 34 -6.26 -5.15 2.21
CA LEU A 34 -7.70 -4.87 2.06
C LEU A 34 -8.16 -5.00 0.60
N ALA A 35 -7.35 -4.60 -0.37
CA ALA A 35 -7.64 -4.78 -1.79
C ALA A 35 -7.67 -6.28 -2.18
N VAL A 36 -6.70 -7.07 -1.70
CA VAL A 36 -6.75 -8.53 -1.84
C VAL A 36 -8.04 -9.09 -1.23
N ALA A 37 -8.44 -8.58 -0.07
CA ALA A 37 -9.66 -9.05 0.58
C ALA A 37 -10.93 -8.73 -0.20
N LEU A 38 -10.95 -7.58 -0.90
CA LEU A 38 -12.06 -7.18 -1.77
C LEU A 38 -12.18 -8.06 -3.01
N ASP A 39 -11.06 -8.42 -3.62
CA ASP A 39 -11.05 -9.34 -4.77
C ASP A 39 -11.52 -10.77 -4.38
N ASN A 40 -11.51 -11.10 -3.07
CA ASN A 40 -11.81 -12.44 -2.54
C ASN A 40 -12.88 -12.45 -1.43
N VAL A 41 -13.83 -11.51 -1.45
CA VAL A 41 -14.79 -11.29 -0.34
C VAL A 41 -15.54 -12.55 0.06
N ASP A 42 -16.09 -13.28 -0.92
CA ASP A 42 -16.91 -14.46 -0.64
C ASP A 42 -16.11 -15.58 0.04
N GLU A 43 -14.88 -15.84 -0.44
CA GLU A 43 -14.00 -16.86 0.13
C GLU A 43 -13.52 -16.46 1.54
N ILE A 44 -13.17 -15.19 1.75
CA ILE A 44 -12.78 -14.68 3.06
C ILE A 44 -13.93 -14.76 4.05
N ILE A 45 -15.15 -14.38 3.65
CA ILE A 45 -16.32 -14.48 4.52
C ILE A 45 -16.59 -15.94 4.87
N ALA A 46 -16.50 -16.86 3.90
CA ALA A 46 -16.66 -18.29 4.15
C ALA A 46 -15.62 -18.82 5.16
N LEU A 47 -14.35 -18.44 5.00
CA LEU A 47 -13.26 -18.76 5.93
C LEU A 47 -13.55 -18.24 7.33
N ILE A 48 -13.90 -16.96 7.46
CA ILE A 48 -14.16 -16.32 8.76
C ILE A 48 -15.36 -16.98 9.44
N LYS A 49 -16.43 -17.27 8.70
CA LYS A 49 -17.63 -17.96 9.23
C LYS A 49 -17.35 -19.40 9.66
N ALA A 50 -16.43 -20.09 9.00
CA ALA A 50 -16.02 -21.45 9.38
C ALA A 50 -15.04 -21.49 10.56
N SER A 51 -14.45 -20.36 10.92
CA SER A 51 -13.42 -20.28 11.97
C SER A 51 -14.06 -20.16 13.37
N PRO A 52 -13.68 -21.01 14.34
CA PRO A 52 -14.24 -20.94 15.70
C PRO A 52 -13.87 -19.66 16.46
N THR A 53 -12.68 -19.11 16.20
CA THR A 53 -12.18 -17.90 16.87
C THR A 53 -11.55 -16.92 15.87
N PRO A 54 -11.42 -15.63 16.23
CA PRO A 54 -10.67 -14.66 15.42
C PRO A 54 -9.21 -15.07 15.20
N ALA A 55 -8.60 -15.77 16.17
CA ALA A 55 -7.24 -16.28 16.03
C ALA A 55 -7.14 -17.40 14.97
N ASP A 56 -8.15 -18.27 14.90
CA ASP A 56 -8.24 -19.29 13.85
C ASP A 56 -8.42 -18.66 12.47
N ALA A 57 -9.31 -17.67 12.36
CA ALA A 57 -9.54 -16.94 11.12
C ALA A 57 -8.26 -16.25 10.63
N ARG A 58 -7.54 -15.58 11.55
CA ARG A 58 -6.26 -14.93 11.23
C ARG A 58 -5.23 -15.92 10.69
N ARG A 59 -5.06 -17.07 11.37
CA ARG A 59 -4.18 -18.16 10.89
C ARG A 59 -4.61 -18.67 9.51
N GLY A 60 -5.91 -18.84 9.29
CA GLY A 60 -6.45 -19.29 8.00
C GLY A 60 -6.25 -18.29 6.85
N LEU A 61 -6.29 -16.99 7.15
CA LEU A 61 -6.01 -15.91 6.19
C LEU A 61 -4.53 -15.90 5.79
N MET A 62 -3.62 -16.06 6.76
CA MET A 62 -2.17 -16.07 6.53
C MET A 62 -1.66 -17.39 5.92
N GLY A 63 -2.39 -18.49 6.13
CA GLY A 63 -1.93 -19.84 5.75
C GLY A 63 -2.20 -20.24 4.31
N ARG A 64 -2.72 -19.35 3.47
CA ARG A 64 -3.03 -19.65 2.06
C ARG A 64 -2.59 -18.53 1.13
N LEU A 65 -2.43 -18.88 -0.14
CA LEU A 65 -2.17 -17.93 -1.22
C LEU A 65 -3.50 -17.39 -1.75
N TRP A 66 -3.58 -16.08 -1.93
CA TRP A 66 -4.74 -15.38 -2.46
C TRP A 66 -4.47 -14.88 -3.88
N HIS A 67 -5.50 -14.89 -4.73
CA HIS A 67 -5.40 -14.32 -6.07
C HIS A 67 -6.01 -12.92 -6.08
N SER A 68 -5.27 -11.92 -6.55
CA SER A 68 -5.77 -10.53 -6.64
C SER A 68 -5.25 -9.88 -7.91
N PRO A 69 -6.06 -9.80 -8.98
CA PRO A 69 -5.67 -9.12 -10.21
C PRO A 69 -5.44 -7.63 -9.97
N THR A 70 -6.24 -7.00 -9.09
CA THR A 70 -6.15 -5.58 -8.76
C THR A 70 -4.78 -5.25 -8.15
N VAL A 71 -4.33 -6.02 -7.16
CA VAL A 71 -3.03 -5.82 -6.51
C VAL A 71 -1.88 -6.24 -7.42
N ALA A 72 -2.05 -7.30 -8.22
CA ALA A 72 -1.06 -7.69 -9.22
C ALA A 72 -0.79 -6.57 -10.23
N GLU A 73 -1.83 -5.92 -10.77
CA GLU A 73 -1.67 -4.79 -11.69
C GLU A 73 -1.05 -3.56 -11.01
N MET A 74 -1.49 -3.26 -9.78
CA MET A 74 -0.96 -2.14 -8.99
C MET A 74 0.55 -2.29 -8.73
N LEU A 75 0.99 -3.49 -8.35
CA LEU A 75 2.40 -3.77 -8.05
C LEU A 75 3.26 -3.96 -9.30
N ALA A 76 2.69 -4.39 -10.43
CA ALA A 76 3.42 -4.54 -11.69
C ALA A 76 4.01 -3.20 -12.19
N ARG A 77 3.37 -2.07 -11.84
CA ARG A 77 3.81 -0.72 -12.22
C ARG A 77 4.70 -0.04 -11.18
N ALA A 78 4.72 -0.57 -9.95
CA ALA A 78 5.54 -0.03 -8.87
C ALA A 78 6.95 -0.62 -8.91
N ALA A 79 7.94 0.13 -8.43
CA ALA A 79 9.24 -0.48 -8.13
C ALA A 79 9.04 -1.62 -7.12
N LEU A 80 9.75 -2.73 -7.31
CA LEU A 80 9.76 -3.85 -6.35
C LEU A 80 9.96 -3.28 -4.94
N ASP A 81 9.09 -3.65 -4.00
CA ASP A 81 9.11 -3.22 -2.60
C ASP A 81 8.69 -1.77 -2.29
N ALA A 82 8.09 -1.02 -3.22
CA ALA A 82 7.69 0.37 -2.98
C ALA A 82 6.82 0.57 -1.72
N THR A 83 5.95 -0.41 -1.43
CA THR A 83 4.97 -0.40 -0.33
C THR A 83 5.37 -1.30 0.83
N ARG A 84 6.44 -2.10 0.69
CA ARG A 84 6.87 -3.08 1.71
C ARG A 84 7.37 -2.36 2.97
N PRO A 85 6.78 -2.64 4.16
CA PRO A 85 7.28 -2.12 5.42
C PRO A 85 8.66 -2.68 5.78
N GLU A 86 9.42 -1.93 6.57
CA GLU A 86 10.70 -2.38 7.11
C GLU A 86 10.51 -3.60 8.03
N GLY A 87 11.33 -4.64 7.85
CA GLY A 87 11.31 -5.84 8.70
C GLY A 87 10.23 -6.87 8.36
N LEU A 88 9.45 -6.67 7.29
CA LEU A 88 8.52 -7.68 6.81
C LEU A 88 9.28 -8.83 6.12
N GLY A 89 8.91 -10.07 6.43
CA GLY A 89 9.48 -11.27 5.80
C GLY A 89 9.27 -11.28 4.28
N ILE A 90 10.23 -11.84 3.55
CA ILE A 90 10.22 -11.90 2.07
C ILE A 90 9.12 -12.80 1.52
N GLU A 91 8.59 -13.70 2.35
CA GLU A 91 7.50 -14.61 2.04
C GLU A 91 6.15 -13.89 1.89
N TYR A 92 6.00 -12.71 2.48
CA TYR A 92 4.74 -11.94 2.44
C TYR A 92 4.67 -11.00 1.24
N GLY A 93 3.45 -10.76 0.78
CA GLY A 93 3.15 -9.95 -0.39
C GLY A 93 2.97 -10.78 -1.64
N LEU A 94 3.13 -10.13 -2.80
CA LEU A 94 2.92 -10.76 -4.10
C LEU A 94 4.10 -11.66 -4.47
N SER A 95 3.78 -12.89 -4.85
CA SER A 95 4.71 -13.89 -5.40
C SER A 95 4.19 -14.40 -6.75
N GLN A 96 4.98 -15.26 -7.42
CA GLN A 96 4.58 -15.86 -8.70
C GLN A 96 3.32 -16.73 -8.60
N SER A 97 3.06 -17.32 -7.44
CA SER A 97 1.94 -18.24 -7.21
C SER A 97 0.71 -17.56 -6.59
N GLY A 98 0.83 -16.31 -6.16
CA GLY A 98 -0.24 -15.56 -5.51
C GLY A 98 0.26 -14.62 -4.42
N TYR A 99 -0.67 -14.06 -3.67
CA TYR A 99 -0.41 -13.09 -2.62
C TYR A 99 -0.51 -13.75 -1.23
N LEU A 100 0.52 -13.58 -0.39
CA LEU A 100 0.52 -14.06 0.98
C LEU A 100 0.30 -12.91 1.97
N LEU A 101 -0.76 -12.98 2.76
CA LEU A 101 -1.13 -11.95 3.74
C LEU A 101 -0.23 -11.99 4.97
N SER A 102 0.22 -10.82 5.42
CA SER A 102 0.91 -10.69 6.70
C SER A 102 -0.06 -10.65 7.88
N GLU A 103 0.45 -10.83 9.10
CA GLU A 103 -0.37 -10.76 10.32
C GLU A 103 -1.11 -9.42 10.46
N ALA A 104 -0.42 -8.30 10.16
CA ALA A 104 -1.01 -6.97 10.24
C ALA A 104 -2.17 -6.78 9.24
N GLN A 105 -2.04 -7.35 8.03
CA GLN A 105 -3.11 -7.32 7.02
C GLN A 105 -4.29 -8.20 7.44
N ALA A 106 -4.02 -9.42 7.88
CA ALA A 106 -5.07 -10.33 8.35
C ALA A 106 -5.87 -9.74 9.52
N GLN A 107 -5.18 -9.09 10.47
CA GLN A 107 -5.84 -8.37 11.56
C GLN A 107 -6.72 -7.22 11.03
N ALA A 108 -6.21 -6.40 10.10
CA ALA A 108 -6.98 -5.31 9.50
C ALA A 108 -8.21 -5.80 8.73
N ILE A 109 -8.14 -6.97 8.09
CA ILE A 109 -9.27 -7.61 7.40
C ILE A 109 -10.36 -8.02 8.40
N LEU A 110 -9.99 -8.62 9.54
CA LEU A 110 -10.96 -9.01 10.58
C LEU A 110 -11.61 -7.79 11.25
N GLU A 111 -10.95 -6.64 11.24
CA GLU A 111 -11.47 -5.37 11.76
C GLU A 111 -12.32 -4.57 10.74
N LEU A 112 -12.43 -5.05 9.49
CA LEU A 112 -13.23 -4.40 8.46
C LEU A 112 -14.70 -4.31 8.88
N ARG A 113 -15.28 -3.13 8.66
CA ARG A 113 -16.71 -2.88 8.79
C ARG A 113 -17.38 -3.01 7.43
N LEU A 114 -18.56 -3.63 7.37
CA LEU A 114 -19.35 -3.83 6.15
C LEU A 114 -19.59 -2.53 5.35
N GLN A 115 -19.73 -1.39 6.04
CA GLN A 115 -19.88 -0.07 5.42
C GLN A 115 -18.71 0.35 4.51
N ARG A 116 -17.53 -0.27 4.69
CA ARG A 116 -16.36 0.01 3.83
C ARG A 116 -16.40 -0.74 2.51
N LEU A 117 -17.18 -1.82 2.42
CA LEU A 117 -17.35 -2.59 1.18
C LEU A 117 -18.10 -1.76 0.12
N THR A 118 -19.08 -0.95 0.54
CA THR A 118 -19.87 -0.13 -0.40
C THR A 118 -19.15 1.10 -0.94
N GLY A 119 -18.09 1.57 -0.26
CA GLY A 119 -17.30 2.74 -0.65
C GLY A 119 -16.10 2.43 -1.55
N LEU A 120 -15.58 1.19 -1.49
CA LEU A 120 -14.40 0.75 -2.24
C LEU A 120 -14.71 0.18 -3.63
N GLU A 121 -15.97 -0.13 -3.93
CA GLU A 121 -16.46 -0.51 -5.27
C GLU A 121 -16.31 0.60 -6.34
N ARG A 122 -15.89 1.81 -5.95
CA ARG A 122 -15.70 2.95 -6.86
C ARG A 122 -14.22 3.23 -7.11
N GLY A 123 -13.63 2.38 -7.94
CA GLY A 123 -12.42 2.68 -8.70
C GLY A 123 -11.09 2.48 -7.95
N PRO A 124 -10.01 2.18 -8.68
CA PRO A 124 -8.69 1.95 -8.12
C PRO A 124 -8.25 3.17 -7.30
N VAL A 125 -7.49 2.94 -6.23
CA VAL A 125 -6.80 3.97 -5.45
C VAL A 125 -6.15 4.95 -6.42
N SER A 126 -6.75 6.13 -6.62
CA SER A 126 -6.24 7.09 -7.60
C SER A 126 -4.87 7.54 -7.13
N SER A 127 -3.84 7.03 -7.79
CA SER A 127 -2.48 7.53 -7.70
C SER A 127 -2.51 9.03 -7.96
N ALA A 128 -2.26 9.83 -6.92
CA ALA A 128 -1.88 11.21 -7.06
C ALA A 128 -0.47 11.27 -7.70
N THR A 129 -0.41 11.05 -9.00
CA THR A 129 0.75 11.30 -9.85
C THR A 129 0.25 12.00 -11.10
N GLY A 130 0.18 13.33 -11.02
CA GLY A 130 -0.36 14.15 -12.10
C GLY A 130 -0.21 15.64 -11.81
N SER A 131 1.04 16.12 -11.69
CA SER A 131 1.39 17.43 -12.22
C SER A 131 2.92 17.53 -12.35
N SER A 132 3.45 16.86 -13.36
CA SER A 132 4.78 17.13 -13.89
C SER A 132 4.66 18.16 -15.02
N ALA A 133 5.38 19.26 -14.84
CA ALA A 133 6.02 20.06 -15.89
C ALA A 133 5.14 20.61 -17.02
N THR A 134 4.71 21.86 -16.86
CA THR A 134 4.65 22.80 -17.98
C THR A 134 5.81 23.76 -17.84
N THR A 135 6.93 23.48 -18.52
CA THR A 135 7.93 24.50 -18.83
C THR A 135 7.35 25.44 -19.89
N PRO A 136 7.34 26.76 -19.70
CA PRO A 136 6.99 27.67 -20.78
C PRO A 136 8.16 27.72 -21.78
N ASN A 137 7.81 27.40 -23.02
CA ASN A 137 8.66 27.39 -24.20
C ASN A 137 9.17 28.82 -24.54
N CYS A 138 10.49 29.03 -24.47
CA CYS A 138 11.14 30.18 -25.10
C CYS A 138 11.08 30.01 -26.62
N SER A 139 10.24 30.79 -27.29
CA SER A 139 10.33 30.96 -28.74
C SER A 139 10.46 32.44 -29.08
N ASN A 140 11.54 32.70 -29.81
CA ASN A 140 12.03 33.98 -30.29
C ASN A 140 11.00 34.72 -31.17
N GLY A 141 11.00 36.05 -31.08
CA GLY A 141 10.24 36.93 -31.96
C GLY A 141 10.74 38.38 -31.90
N SER A 142 11.87 38.65 -32.55
CA SER A 142 12.21 39.94 -33.16
C SER A 142 12.82 39.60 -34.53
N PRO A 143 12.80 40.46 -35.57
CA PRO A 143 12.47 41.89 -35.59
C PRO A 143 11.48 42.29 -36.72
N THR A 144 10.94 43.52 -36.63
CA THR A 144 10.87 44.55 -37.69
C THR A 144 10.32 45.82 -37.08
#